data_AF-A0AAW1S068-F1
#
_entry.id   AF-A0AAW1S068-F1
#
_cell.length_a   1.000
_cell.length_b   1.000
_cell.length_c   1.000
_cell.angle_alpha   90.00
_cell.angle_beta   90.00
_cell.angle_gamma   90.00
#
_symmetry.space_group_name_H-M   'P 1'
#
loop_
_entity.id
_entity.type
_entity.pdbx_description
1 polymer ?
#
loop_
_entity_poly.entity_id
_entity_poly.type
_entity_poly.pdbx_seq_one_letter_code
_entity_poly.pdbx_strand_id
1 'polypeptide(L)'
;MLRVTTSAFLLSQVLLGAISALQLKPTTLECTGKDAIERVCKFHNLVLHGPDLYWILEGDDIPSVPKIPMTWVAPEDHHDMDKLLKFANISNLPFDLAHANLEVVEDAVLWNRAGLLMNLGHMMGEMTGTIHGLICQHLGYCKYAQRALENDIQVVFVDDLLTDDTSRTVSQTWGCLSQKPYIERAEPLRAQQVLVMQTALAGMGPTCRAFYWCSDPSVQRKPLPQELMHSFRDRMCDCMDISPTAPVQARAPRVKILQRAFAARRSFLNLVDVEEQLKALQHNLPFTYHILHNEGLSLKEQAHEFASADILVGMHGAALASMVFMPIHSVVVEVMPYNWNGNHEFYEPLAKALSPISQLQVLGLDTVAHHQAHLFIDNIKGDPAYLELLPEEKLALAEHGRCPERPGHPYAQPSQLEQRHALG
;
A
#
# COMPACT_ATOMS: atom_id res chain seq x y z
N MET A 1 -44.96 -43.42 -31.16
CA MET A 1 -44.10 -42.45 -31.85
C MET A 1 -43.87 -41.27 -30.92
N LEU A 2 -42.71 -41.26 -30.28
CA LEU A 2 -42.28 -40.21 -29.36
C LEU A 2 -41.99 -38.92 -30.15
N ARG A 3 -42.58 -37.79 -29.73
CA ARG A 3 -42.10 -36.45 -30.07
C ARG A 3 -41.08 -36.03 -29.02
N VAL A 4 -39.81 -36.10 -29.39
CA VAL A 4 -38.69 -35.58 -28.60
C VAL A 4 -37.96 -34.55 -29.47
N THR A 5 -37.67 -33.40 -28.84
CA THR A 5 -36.61 -32.41 -29.14
C THR A 5 -36.61 -31.63 -30.45
N THR A 6 -37.14 -30.41 -30.40
CA THR A 6 -36.61 -29.26 -31.18
C THR A 6 -36.16 -28.10 -30.31
N SER A 7 -36.53 -28.05 -29.01
CA SER A 7 -36.11 -26.98 -28.09
C SER A 7 -34.64 -27.07 -27.63
N ALA A 8 -34.10 -28.29 -27.48
CA ALA A 8 -32.71 -28.47 -27.01
C ALA A 8 -31.67 -28.02 -28.05
N PHE A 9 -32.00 -28.10 -29.35
CA PHE A 9 -31.06 -27.77 -30.44
C PHE A 9 -30.92 -26.26 -30.64
N LEU A 10 -32.00 -25.50 -30.45
CA LEU A 10 -31.98 -24.03 -30.53
C LEU A 10 -31.28 -23.39 -29.32
N LEU A 11 -31.46 -23.96 -28.12
CA LEU A 11 -30.72 -23.53 -26.92
C LEU A 11 -29.21 -23.74 -27.06
N SER A 12 -28.79 -24.87 -27.65
CA SER A 12 -27.36 -25.15 -27.91
C SER A 12 -26.71 -24.12 -28.84
N GLN A 13 -27.38 -23.70 -29.92
CA GLN A 13 -26.80 -22.76 -30.89
C GLN A 13 -26.74 -21.31 -30.38
N VAL A 14 -27.71 -20.86 -29.58
CA VAL A 14 -27.68 -19.53 -28.96
C VAL A 14 -26.61 -19.46 -27.86
N LEU A 15 -26.46 -20.51 -27.05
CA LEU A 15 -25.37 -20.62 -26.08
C LEU A 15 -24.00 -20.58 -26.79
N LEU A 16 -23.85 -21.33 -27.88
CA LEU A 16 -22.61 -21.35 -28.67
C LEU A 16 -22.26 -19.97 -29.26
N GLY A 17 -23.25 -19.16 -29.64
CA GLY A 17 -23.04 -17.80 -30.15
C GLY A 17 -22.54 -16.81 -29.09
N ALA A 18 -23.14 -16.83 -27.88
CA ALA A 18 -22.71 -15.98 -26.77
C ALA A 18 -21.36 -16.42 -26.18
N ILE A 19 -21.11 -17.74 -26.10
CA ILE A 19 -19.82 -18.30 -25.66
C ILE A 19 -18.72 -18.05 -26.70
N SER A 20 -19.04 -18.08 -28.00
CA SER A 20 -18.08 -17.70 -29.04
C SER A 20 -17.65 -16.22 -28.96
N ALA A 21 -18.49 -15.35 -28.38
CA ALA A 21 -18.14 -13.95 -28.13
C ALA A 21 -17.19 -13.77 -26.94
N LEU A 22 -17.21 -14.70 -25.96
CA LEU A 22 -16.36 -14.65 -24.78
C LEU A 22 -14.88 -15.00 -25.07
N GLN A 23 -14.60 -15.65 -26.21
CA GLN A 23 -13.26 -16.11 -26.62
C GLN A 23 -12.46 -16.69 -25.45
N LEU A 24 -13.04 -17.64 -24.70
CA LEU A 24 -12.34 -18.31 -23.61
C LEU A 24 -11.07 -18.96 -24.15
N LYS A 25 -9.97 -18.78 -23.42
CA LYS A 25 -8.68 -19.39 -23.76
C LYS A 25 -8.70 -20.87 -23.34
N PRO A 26 -7.79 -21.73 -23.83
CA PRO A 26 -7.63 -23.06 -23.27
C PRO A 26 -7.37 -22.98 -21.76
N THR A 27 -8.15 -23.72 -20.97
CA THR A 27 -8.00 -23.71 -19.51
C THR A 27 -6.65 -24.30 -19.13
N THR A 28 -5.74 -23.42 -18.73
CA THR A 28 -4.36 -23.76 -18.40
C THR A 28 -3.93 -23.04 -17.13
N LEU A 29 -3.02 -23.68 -16.41
CA LEU A 29 -2.35 -23.14 -15.23
C LEU A 29 -0.86 -23.19 -15.45
N GLU A 30 -0.25 -22.01 -15.56
CA GLU A 30 1.19 -21.89 -15.74
C GLU A 30 1.80 -21.32 -14.47
N CYS A 31 2.56 -22.13 -13.75
CA CYS A 31 3.22 -21.70 -12.51
C CYS A 31 4.74 -21.61 -12.69
N THR A 32 5.31 -20.58 -12.07
CA THR A 32 6.76 -20.36 -11.92
C THR A 32 7.12 -20.31 -10.44
N GLY A 33 8.41 -20.43 -10.10
CA GLY A 33 8.90 -20.52 -8.72
C GLY A 33 9.08 -21.98 -8.26
N LYS A 34 10.18 -22.26 -7.54
CA LYS A 34 10.53 -23.62 -7.12
C LYS A 34 9.72 -24.06 -5.90
N ASP A 35 9.57 -23.15 -4.95
CA ASP A 35 8.89 -23.39 -3.68
C ASP A 35 7.54 -22.67 -3.63
N ALA A 36 6.66 -23.12 -2.73
CA ALA A 36 5.33 -22.52 -2.56
C ALA A 36 5.41 -21.00 -2.29
N ILE A 37 6.44 -20.57 -1.55
CA ILE A 37 6.62 -19.18 -1.16
C ILE A 37 7.02 -18.25 -2.31
N GLU A 38 7.68 -18.80 -3.34
CA GLU A 38 8.15 -18.06 -4.52
C GLU A 38 7.16 -18.15 -5.69
N ARG A 39 6.03 -18.84 -5.51
CA ARG A 39 5.18 -19.23 -6.62
C ARG A 39 4.41 -18.05 -7.20
N VAL A 40 4.38 -17.98 -8.52
CA VAL A 40 3.45 -17.14 -9.30
C VAL A 40 2.77 -18.02 -10.32
N CYS A 41 1.46 -18.01 -10.34
CA CYS A 41 0.66 -18.77 -11.29
C CYS A 41 -0.20 -17.86 -12.15
N LYS A 42 -0.26 -18.18 -13.44
CA LYS A 42 -1.14 -17.58 -14.43
C LYS A 42 -2.30 -18.52 -14.68
N PHE A 43 -3.49 -18.06 -14.34
CA PHE A 43 -4.75 -18.73 -14.60
C PHE A 43 -5.39 -18.17 -15.86
N HIS A 44 -6.04 -19.03 -16.64
CA HIS A 44 -6.89 -18.61 -17.74
C HIS A 44 -8.36 -18.89 -17.43
N ASN A 45 -9.23 -17.93 -17.77
CA ASN A 45 -10.68 -17.98 -17.57
C ASN A 45 -11.12 -18.06 -16.10
N LEU A 46 -10.66 -17.12 -15.27
CA LEU A 46 -11.27 -16.94 -13.95
C LEU A 46 -12.54 -16.09 -14.07
N VAL A 47 -13.55 -16.41 -13.28
CA VAL A 47 -14.81 -15.68 -13.24
C VAL A 47 -15.13 -15.30 -11.80
N LEU A 48 -15.28 -14.01 -11.54
CA LEU A 48 -15.73 -13.49 -10.26
C LEU A 48 -17.22 -13.13 -10.37
N HIS A 49 -18.04 -13.70 -9.49
CA HIS A 49 -19.47 -13.39 -9.39
C HIS A 49 -19.90 -13.40 -7.92
N GLY A 50 -20.32 -12.24 -7.41
CA GLY A 50 -20.45 -12.03 -5.97
C GLY A 50 -19.12 -12.29 -5.26
N PRO A 51 -19.11 -12.97 -4.09
CA PRO A 51 -17.88 -13.28 -3.37
C PRO A 51 -17.11 -14.47 -3.96
N ASP A 52 -17.66 -15.14 -4.97
CA ASP A 52 -17.15 -16.42 -5.43
C ASP A 52 -16.24 -16.26 -6.64
N LEU A 53 -15.07 -16.89 -6.55
CA LEU A 53 -14.10 -16.95 -7.63
C LEU A 53 -14.11 -18.35 -8.27
N TYR A 54 -14.60 -18.42 -9.50
CA TYR A 54 -14.68 -19.65 -10.28
C TYR A 54 -13.51 -19.77 -11.24
N TRP A 55 -12.98 -20.97 -11.42
CA TRP A 55 -12.08 -21.31 -12.52
C TRP A 55 -12.83 -22.20 -13.51
N ILE A 56 -13.01 -21.69 -14.73
CA ILE A 56 -13.80 -22.36 -15.76
C ILE A 56 -12.96 -23.45 -16.45
N LEU A 57 -13.40 -24.70 -16.37
CA LEU A 57 -12.74 -25.86 -16.96
C LEU A 57 -13.39 -26.25 -18.30
N GLU A 58 -12.57 -26.75 -19.24
CA GLU A 58 -13.02 -27.29 -20.54
C GLU A 58 -13.46 -28.78 -20.45
N GLY A 59 -13.41 -29.39 -19.26
CA GLY A 59 -13.76 -30.79 -19.03
C GLY A 59 -14.07 -31.09 -17.56
N ASP A 60 -14.26 -32.35 -17.22
CA ASP A 60 -14.64 -32.77 -15.86
C ASP A 60 -13.42 -33.00 -14.94
N ASP A 61 -12.21 -33.00 -15.50
CA ASP A 61 -10.97 -33.20 -14.74
C ASP A 61 -10.61 -31.94 -13.96
N ILE A 62 -10.69 -32.04 -12.63
CA ILE A 62 -10.32 -30.95 -11.72
C ILE A 62 -8.80 -30.89 -11.60
N PRO A 63 -8.14 -29.81 -12.04
CA PRO A 63 -6.69 -29.68 -11.92
C PRO A 63 -6.28 -29.47 -10.46
N SER A 64 -5.13 -30.03 -10.08
CA SER A 64 -4.52 -29.72 -8.78
C SER A 64 -3.98 -28.30 -8.78
N VAL A 65 -4.51 -27.44 -7.88
CA VAL A 65 -3.99 -26.10 -7.65
C VAL A 65 -2.94 -26.19 -6.55
N PRO A 66 -1.68 -25.79 -6.81
CA PRO A 66 -0.66 -25.80 -5.79
C PRO A 66 -0.86 -24.59 -4.84
N LYS A 67 -0.27 -24.62 -3.65
CA LYS A 67 -0.32 -23.46 -2.73
C LYS A 67 0.30 -22.22 -3.35
N ILE A 68 -0.40 -21.09 -3.33
CA ILE A 68 0.01 -19.83 -3.94
C ILE A 68 -0.23 -18.69 -2.94
N PRO A 69 0.84 -18.12 -2.33
CA PRO A 69 0.70 -17.03 -1.39
C PRO A 69 0.48 -15.70 -2.11
N MET A 70 -0.54 -14.96 -1.70
CA MET A 70 -0.91 -13.68 -2.32
C MET A 70 -0.59 -12.44 -1.47
N THR A 71 0.12 -12.64 -0.36
CA THR A 71 0.58 -11.56 0.53
C THR A 71 1.83 -11.98 1.30
N TRP A 72 2.53 -11.00 1.88
CA TRP A 72 3.73 -11.21 2.68
C TRP A 72 3.45 -11.34 4.19
N VAL A 73 2.26 -10.96 4.65
CA VAL A 73 1.87 -11.06 6.07
C VAL A 73 1.61 -12.53 6.42
N ALA A 74 2.13 -12.98 7.56
CA ALA A 74 2.39 -14.36 7.99
C ALA A 74 1.43 -15.48 7.46
N PRO A 75 1.96 -16.71 7.27
CA PRO A 75 1.29 -17.83 6.64
C PRO A 75 -0.02 -18.33 7.25
N GLU A 76 -0.36 -17.89 8.45
CA GLU A 76 -1.52 -18.36 9.21
C GLU A 76 -2.82 -17.67 8.76
N ASP A 77 -2.72 -16.47 8.17
CA ASP A 77 -3.86 -15.65 7.71
C ASP A 77 -4.10 -15.78 6.18
N HIS A 78 -3.50 -16.76 5.52
CA HIS A 78 -3.57 -16.88 4.07
C HIS A 78 -4.89 -17.49 3.57
N HIS A 79 -5.68 -16.66 2.88
CA HIS A 79 -6.53 -17.10 1.79
C HIS A 79 -5.64 -17.58 0.63
N ASP A 80 -5.11 -18.80 0.73
CA ASP A 80 -4.41 -19.43 -0.39
C ASP A 80 -5.40 -19.62 -1.56
N MET A 81 -4.91 -19.49 -2.80
CA MET A 81 -5.75 -19.61 -3.99
C MET A 81 -6.55 -20.92 -4.06
N ASP A 82 -5.98 -22.04 -3.60
CA ASP A 82 -6.66 -23.35 -3.60
C ASP A 82 -7.90 -23.39 -2.68
N LYS A 83 -7.96 -22.53 -1.66
CA LYS A 83 -9.12 -22.42 -0.77
C LYS A 83 -10.19 -21.46 -1.30
N LEU A 84 -9.80 -20.51 -2.15
CA LEU A 84 -10.71 -19.52 -2.72
C LEU A 84 -11.40 -19.99 -3.99
N LEU A 85 -10.73 -20.84 -4.77
CA LEU A 85 -11.21 -21.26 -6.08
C LEU A 85 -12.34 -22.28 -5.99
N LYS A 86 -13.41 -22.00 -6.73
CA LYS A 86 -14.45 -22.97 -7.07
C LYS A 86 -14.20 -23.45 -8.50
N PHE A 87 -14.34 -24.75 -8.73
CA PHE A 87 -14.20 -25.32 -10.08
C PHE A 87 -15.57 -25.44 -10.72
N ALA A 88 -15.69 -24.98 -11.96
CA ALA A 88 -16.94 -24.98 -12.69
C ALA A 88 -16.70 -25.19 -14.19
N ASN A 89 -17.69 -25.75 -14.87
CA ASN A 89 -17.82 -25.69 -16.31
C ASN A 89 -18.92 -24.67 -16.62
N ILE A 90 -18.95 -24.11 -17.82
CA ILE A 90 -19.96 -23.08 -18.17
C ILE A 90 -21.40 -23.56 -17.87
N SER A 91 -21.68 -24.84 -18.09
CA SER A 91 -23.00 -25.43 -17.87
C SER A 91 -23.40 -25.64 -16.41
N ASN A 92 -22.47 -25.55 -15.45
CA ASN A 92 -22.73 -25.79 -14.03
C ASN A 92 -22.55 -24.55 -13.14
N LEU A 93 -22.30 -23.38 -13.75
CA LEU A 93 -22.27 -22.12 -13.03
C LEU A 93 -23.63 -21.87 -12.34
N PRO A 94 -23.65 -21.31 -11.12
CA PRO A 94 -24.89 -21.02 -10.42
C PRO A 94 -25.66 -19.81 -11.00
N PHE A 95 -25.21 -19.30 -12.15
CA PHE A 95 -25.78 -18.19 -12.88
C PHE A 95 -25.63 -18.43 -14.38
N ASP A 96 -26.49 -17.79 -15.16
CA ASP A 96 -26.48 -17.90 -16.61
C ASP A 96 -25.48 -16.89 -17.20
N LEU A 97 -24.30 -17.37 -17.57
CA LEU A 97 -23.23 -16.55 -18.14
C LEU A 97 -23.66 -15.85 -19.44
N ALA A 98 -24.55 -16.44 -20.25
CA ALA A 98 -24.96 -15.86 -21.53
C ALA A 98 -25.90 -14.66 -21.38
N HIS A 99 -26.58 -14.55 -20.24
CA HIS A 99 -27.52 -13.45 -19.94
C HIS A 99 -27.05 -12.55 -18.80
N ALA A 100 -25.88 -12.82 -18.23
CA ALA A 100 -25.29 -12.02 -17.17
C ALA A 100 -24.79 -10.66 -17.68
N ASN A 101 -24.70 -9.69 -16.77
CA ASN A 101 -24.01 -8.43 -17.05
C ASN A 101 -22.50 -8.67 -16.97
N LEU A 102 -21.88 -8.94 -18.12
CA LEU A 102 -20.48 -9.32 -18.23
C LEU A 102 -19.55 -8.10 -18.32
N GLU A 103 -18.50 -8.12 -17.52
CA GLU A 103 -17.29 -7.32 -17.74
C GLU A 103 -16.14 -8.28 -18.04
N VAL A 104 -15.51 -8.14 -19.20
CA VAL A 104 -14.36 -8.97 -19.59
C VAL A 104 -13.09 -8.15 -19.45
N VAL A 105 -12.10 -8.69 -18.77
CA VAL A 105 -10.77 -8.09 -18.63
C VAL A 105 -9.72 -9.07 -19.14
N GLU A 106 -8.81 -8.56 -19.97
CA GLU A 106 -7.76 -9.38 -20.59
C GLU A 106 -6.77 -9.90 -19.55
N ASP A 107 -6.28 -8.99 -18.70
CA ASP A 107 -5.30 -9.29 -17.66
C ASP A 107 -5.76 -8.76 -16.31
N ALA A 108 -5.61 -9.60 -15.29
CA ALA A 108 -5.87 -9.28 -13.91
C ALA A 108 -4.73 -9.71 -12.97
N VAL A 109 -4.63 -9.07 -11.82
CA VAL A 109 -3.78 -9.49 -10.71
C VAL A 109 -4.64 -9.68 -9.48
N LEU A 110 -4.57 -10.87 -8.90
CA LEU A 110 -5.21 -11.24 -7.66
C LEU A 110 -4.24 -11.00 -6.51
N TRP A 111 -4.69 -10.26 -5.50
CA TRP A 111 -3.86 -9.88 -4.36
C TRP A 111 -4.61 -9.98 -3.04
N ASN A 112 -3.92 -10.31 -1.96
CA ASN A 112 -4.47 -10.26 -0.60
C ASN A 112 -3.87 -9.05 0.13
N ARG A 113 -4.71 -8.15 0.64
CA ARG A 113 -4.25 -7.00 1.42
C ARG A 113 -3.54 -7.49 2.68
N ALA A 114 -2.48 -6.77 3.03
CA ALA A 114 -1.70 -7.02 4.24
C ALA A 114 -2.44 -6.54 5.52
N GLY A 115 -3.70 -6.93 5.72
CA GLY A 115 -4.51 -6.57 6.88
C GLY A 115 -4.75 -5.06 7.06
N LEU A 116 -4.81 -4.60 8.32
CA LEU A 116 -5.07 -3.21 8.75
C LEU A 116 -4.02 -2.16 8.31
N LEU A 117 -3.07 -2.54 7.46
CA LEU A 117 -1.92 -1.73 7.08
C LEU A 117 -2.16 -0.90 5.80
N MET A 118 -3.40 -0.53 5.47
CA MET A 118 -3.73 0.19 4.24
C MET A 118 -3.50 1.71 4.32
N ASN A 119 -2.30 2.14 4.74
CA ASN A 119 -1.89 3.54 4.68
C ASN A 119 -0.90 3.79 3.53
N LEU A 120 -0.70 5.06 3.14
CA LEU A 120 0.19 5.43 2.04
C LEU A 120 1.61 4.81 2.14
N GLY A 121 2.11 4.61 3.36
CA GLY A 121 3.44 4.04 3.64
C GLY A 121 3.57 2.61 3.13
N HIS A 122 2.67 1.73 3.56
CA HIS A 122 2.66 0.34 3.09
C HIS A 122 2.26 0.23 1.63
N MET A 123 1.34 1.10 1.20
CA MET A 123 0.87 1.09 -0.17
C MET A 123 1.98 1.46 -1.16
N MET A 124 2.56 2.63 -1.02
CA MET A 124 3.62 3.15 -1.89
C MET A 124 4.98 2.52 -1.61
N GLY A 125 5.30 2.28 -0.33
CA GLY A 125 6.61 1.81 0.11
C GLY A 125 6.79 0.29 0.02
N GLU A 126 5.71 -0.49 -0.04
CA GLU A 126 5.77 -1.96 0.03
C GLU A 126 4.94 -2.66 -1.07
N MET A 127 3.63 -2.42 -1.08
CA MET A 127 2.67 -3.21 -1.87
C MET A 127 2.79 -2.93 -3.36
N THR A 128 2.69 -1.66 -3.76
CA THR A 128 2.57 -1.30 -5.17
C THR A 128 3.87 -1.55 -5.93
N GLY A 129 5.03 -1.42 -5.28
CA GLY A 129 6.31 -1.85 -5.84
C GLY A 129 6.37 -3.35 -6.11
N THR A 130 5.86 -4.17 -5.18
CA THR A 130 5.80 -5.64 -5.32
C THR A 130 4.87 -6.04 -6.46
N ILE A 131 3.65 -5.50 -6.48
CA ILE A 131 2.65 -5.75 -7.53
C ILE A 131 3.16 -5.27 -8.89
N HIS A 132 3.83 -4.11 -8.94
CA HIS A 132 4.48 -3.62 -10.15
C HIS A 132 5.51 -4.62 -10.68
N GLY A 133 6.37 -5.17 -9.82
CA GLY A 133 7.38 -6.16 -10.21
C GLY A 133 6.73 -7.38 -10.85
N LEU A 134 5.68 -7.91 -10.24
CA LEU A 134 4.91 -9.05 -10.75
C LEU A 134 4.30 -8.76 -12.12
N ILE A 135 3.60 -7.63 -12.23
CA ILE A 135 2.97 -7.16 -13.46
C ILE A 135 4.01 -7.01 -14.58
N CYS A 136 5.14 -6.38 -14.29
CA CYS A 136 6.20 -6.15 -15.26
C CYS A 136 6.83 -7.48 -15.72
N GLN A 137 7.19 -8.37 -14.79
CA GLN A 137 7.88 -9.62 -15.11
C GLN A 137 7.01 -10.64 -15.83
N HIS A 138 5.73 -10.75 -15.47
CA HIS A 138 4.87 -11.84 -15.94
C HIS A 138 3.86 -11.42 -17.02
N LEU A 139 3.58 -10.11 -17.14
CA LEU A 139 2.70 -9.55 -18.16
C LEU A 139 3.41 -8.54 -19.10
N GLY A 140 4.67 -8.19 -18.82
CA GLY A 140 5.43 -7.24 -19.65
C GLY A 140 5.05 -5.77 -19.44
N TYR A 141 4.21 -5.49 -18.43
CA TYR A 141 3.62 -4.17 -18.22
C TYR A 141 4.46 -3.31 -17.27
N CYS A 142 5.62 -2.86 -17.73
CA CYS A 142 6.59 -2.20 -16.87
C CYS A 142 6.40 -0.68 -16.77
N LYS A 143 5.80 -0.02 -17.77
CA LYS A 143 5.70 1.45 -17.81
C LYS A 143 4.30 1.95 -17.48
N TYR A 144 4.21 3.18 -16.98
CA TYR A 144 2.96 3.91 -17.06
C TYR A 144 2.67 4.17 -18.54
N ALA A 145 1.61 3.57 -19.05
CA ALA A 145 1.07 3.91 -20.34
C ALA A 145 -0.37 4.33 -20.07
N GLN A 146 -0.78 5.47 -20.63
CA GLN A 146 -2.19 5.81 -20.73
C GLN A 146 -2.83 4.81 -21.70
N ARG A 147 -3.12 3.62 -21.18
CA ARG A 147 -3.82 2.58 -21.93
C ARG A 147 -5.27 2.99 -22.04
N ALA A 148 -5.91 2.61 -23.13
CA ALA A 148 -7.37 2.59 -23.16
C ALA A 148 -7.85 1.73 -21.98
N LEU A 149 -8.85 2.23 -21.23
CA LEU A 149 -9.35 1.56 -20.03
C LEU A 149 -9.68 0.09 -20.30
N GLU A 150 -10.22 -0.25 -21.47
CA GLU A 150 -10.52 -1.62 -21.88
C GLU A 150 -9.31 -2.58 -21.80
N ASN A 151 -8.10 -2.11 -22.10
CA ASN A 151 -6.87 -2.90 -22.17
C ASN A 151 -5.97 -2.70 -20.93
N ASP A 152 -6.48 -2.08 -19.86
CA ASP A 152 -5.73 -1.92 -18.62
C ASP A 152 -5.91 -3.12 -17.68
N ILE A 153 -4.96 -3.29 -16.77
CA ILE A 153 -4.87 -4.43 -15.86
C ILE A 153 -5.93 -4.28 -14.78
N GLN A 154 -6.70 -5.32 -14.49
CA GLN A 154 -7.62 -5.30 -13.35
C GLN A 154 -6.89 -5.76 -12.08
N VAL A 155 -6.88 -4.95 -11.02
CA VAL A 155 -6.44 -5.43 -9.69
C VAL A 155 -7.67 -5.92 -8.92
N VAL A 156 -7.59 -7.12 -8.37
CA VAL A 156 -8.67 -7.73 -7.57
C VAL A 156 -8.13 -8.11 -6.21
N PHE A 157 -8.67 -7.49 -5.15
CA PHE A 157 -8.42 -7.93 -3.78
C PHE A 157 -9.33 -9.11 -3.45
N VAL A 158 -8.71 -10.22 -3.05
CA VAL A 158 -9.42 -11.49 -2.83
C VAL A 158 -9.63 -11.83 -1.35
N ASP A 159 -9.17 -10.98 -0.45
CA ASP A 159 -9.50 -11.07 0.97
C ASP A 159 -10.93 -10.60 1.28
N ASP A 160 -11.43 -11.00 2.45
CA ASP A 160 -12.78 -10.65 2.91
C ASP A 160 -12.84 -9.30 3.64
N LEU A 161 -11.75 -8.52 3.64
CA LEU A 161 -11.79 -7.20 4.26
C LEU A 161 -12.67 -6.29 3.41
N LEU A 162 -13.53 -5.50 4.03
CA LEU A 162 -14.14 -4.36 3.37
C LEU A 162 -13.46 -3.14 3.95
N THR A 163 -12.83 -2.33 3.11
CA THR A 163 -12.22 -1.09 3.59
C THR A 163 -13.19 0.06 3.37
N ASP A 164 -13.87 0.48 4.44
CA ASP A 164 -14.72 1.68 4.44
C ASP A 164 -13.91 2.99 4.27
N ASP A 165 -12.57 2.93 4.41
CA ASP A 165 -11.71 4.12 4.48
C ASP A 165 -10.36 3.90 3.78
N THR A 166 -10.37 3.64 2.47
CA THR A 166 -9.16 3.89 1.69
C THR A 166 -9.04 5.39 1.49
N SER A 167 -8.07 6.00 2.18
CA SER A 167 -7.75 7.41 1.94
C SER A 167 -7.54 7.69 0.45
N ARG A 168 -7.95 8.88 -0.01
CA ARG A 168 -7.84 9.31 -1.41
C ARG A 168 -6.45 9.03 -2.02
N THR A 169 -5.38 9.19 -1.26
CA THR A 169 -4.00 8.94 -1.71
C THR A 169 -3.70 7.47 -1.98
N VAL A 170 -4.31 6.55 -1.23
CA VAL A 170 -4.21 5.11 -1.48
C VAL A 170 -4.87 4.76 -2.80
N SER A 171 -6.10 5.22 -3.03
CA SER A 171 -6.80 5.00 -4.31
C SER A 171 -6.05 5.62 -5.49
N GLN A 172 -5.45 6.81 -5.32
CA GLN A 172 -4.62 7.44 -6.35
C GLN A 172 -3.31 6.69 -6.60
N THR A 173 -2.72 6.05 -5.58
CA THR A 173 -1.54 5.19 -5.76
C THR A 173 -1.89 3.99 -6.64
N TRP A 174 -3.07 3.39 -6.44
CA TRP A 174 -3.57 2.34 -7.33
C TRP A 174 -3.78 2.81 -8.76
N GLY A 175 -4.31 4.02 -8.93
CA GLY A 175 -4.49 4.68 -10.22
C GLY A 175 -3.22 4.71 -11.10
N CYS A 176 -2.03 4.61 -10.50
CA CYS A 176 -0.77 4.57 -11.23
C CYS A 176 -0.34 3.17 -11.67
N LEU A 177 -0.82 2.12 -10.99
CA LEU A 177 -0.62 0.74 -11.42
C LEU A 177 -1.63 0.36 -12.50
N SER A 178 -2.88 0.78 -12.32
CA SER A 178 -3.98 0.59 -13.25
C SER A 178 -4.93 1.78 -13.21
N GLN A 179 -5.41 2.21 -14.37
CA GLN A 179 -6.47 3.21 -14.48
C GLN A 179 -7.85 2.64 -14.16
N LYS A 180 -8.01 1.30 -14.10
CA LYS A 180 -9.22 0.67 -13.58
C LYS A 180 -9.24 0.79 -12.05
N PRO A 181 -10.38 1.13 -11.45
CA PRO A 181 -10.56 0.94 -10.01
C PRO A 181 -10.26 -0.52 -9.65
N TYR A 182 -9.59 -0.74 -8.53
CA TYR A 182 -9.46 -2.10 -8.01
C TYR A 182 -10.84 -2.64 -7.63
N ILE A 183 -10.97 -3.96 -7.61
CA ILE A 183 -12.21 -4.64 -7.22
C ILE A 183 -11.96 -5.36 -5.91
N GLU A 184 -12.89 -5.25 -4.96
CA GLU A 184 -12.89 -6.07 -3.76
C GLU A 184 -13.82 -7.26 -3.99
N ARG A 185 -13.33 -8.49 -3.81
CA ARG A 185 -14.12 -9.72 -4.01
C ARG A 185 -15.40 -9.71 -3.17
N ALA A 186 -15.33 -9.19 -1.94
CA ALA A 186 -16.47 -9.14 -1.02
C ALA A 186 -17.44 -7.96 -1.29
N GLU A 187 -17.22 -7.12 -2.31
CA GLU A 187 -18.02 -5.93 -2.57
C GLU A 187 -19.50 -6.28 -2.91
N PRO A 188 -20.48 -5.90 -2.07
CA PRO A 188 -21.88 -6.29 -2.28
C PRO A 188 -22.50 -5.70 -3.55
N LEU A 189 -22.08 -4.50 -3.94
CA LEU A 189 -22.61 -3.78 -5.10
C LEU A 189 -22.35 -4.52 -6.43
N ARG A 190 -21.38 -5.44 -6.46
CA ARG A 190 -21.07 -6.25 -7.64
C ARG A 190 -21.71 -7.63 -7.64
N ALA A 191 -22.58 -7.97 -6.69
CA ALA A 191 -23.25 -9.27 -6.65
C ALA A 191 -24.08 -9.61 -7.90
N GLN A 192 -24.40 -8.62 -8.74
CA GLN A 192 -25.17 -8.78 -9.99
C GLN A 192 -24.29 -8.69 -11.26
N GLN A 193 -23.01 -8.39 -11.12
CA GLN A 193 -22.07 -8.27 -12.24
C GLN A 193 -21.16 -9.50 -12.25
N VAL A 194 -20.83 -9.97 -13.45
CA VAL A 194 -19.88 -11.08 -13.64
C VAL A 194 -18.62 -10.53 -14.28
N LEU A 195 -17.50 -10.64 -13.58
CA LEU A 195 -16.19 -10.27 -14.11
C LEU A 195 -15.50 -11.52 -14.64
N VAL A 196 -15.18 -11.52 -15.94
CA VAL A 196 -14.42 -12.58 -16.60
C VAL A 196 -12.99 -12.11 -16.80
N MET A 197 -12.05 -12.77 -16.16
CA MET A 197 -10.61 -12.54 -16.29
C MET A 197 -10.05 -13.57 -17.25
N GLN A 198 -9.71 -13.16 -18.47
CA GLN A 198 -9.13 -14.06 -19.47
C GLN A 198 -7.77 -14.58 -19.02
N THR A 199 -6.98 -13.72 -18.38
CA THR A 199 -5.71 -14.05 -17.74
C THR A 199 -5.68 -13.44 -16.34
N ALA A 200 -5.34 -14.22 -15.33
CA ALA A 200 -5.20 -13.72 -13.96
C ALA A 200 -3.89 -14.22 -13.35
N LEU A 201 -3.08 -13.31 -12.82
CA LEU A 201 -1.90 -13.65 -12.03
C LEU A 201 -2.28 -13.75 -10.56
N ALA A 202 -1.82 -14.80 -9.91
CA ALA A 202 -1.83 -14.90 -8.45
C ALA A 202 -0.47 -15.37 -7.96
N GLY A 203 -0.04 -14.82 -6.82
CA GLY A 203 1.24 -15.15 -6.22
C GLY A 203 2.13 -13.93 -6.00
N MET A 204 3.09 -14.06 -5.08
CA MET A 204 4.02 -12.98 -4.77
C MET A 204 5.37 -13.06 -5.50
N GLY A 205 5.76 -14.24 -5.96
CA GLY A 205 7.07 -14.44 -6.57
C GLY A 205 8.23 -14.53 -5.58
N PRO A 206 9.46 -14.76 -6.09
CA PRO A 206 10.67 -14.91 -5.28
C PRO A 206 11.20 -13.58 -4.73
N THR A 207 10.66 -12.47 -5.22
CA THR A 207 11.13 -11.13 -4.93
C THR A 207 10.00 -10.27 -4.38
N CYS A 208 10.32 -9.36 -3.47
CA CYS A 208 9.31 -8.58 -2.79
C CYS A 208 9.87 -7.23 -2.35
N ARG A 209 9.01 -6.21 -2.33
CA ARG A 209 9.32 -4.88 -1.79
C ARG A 209 8.71 -4.63 -0.42
N ALA A 210 8.13 -5.61 0.25
CA ALA A 210 7.78 -5.47 1.67
C ALA A 210 9.05 -5.43 2.54
N PHE A 211 9.14 -4.37 3.32
CA PHE A 211 10.22 -4.12 4.26
C PHE A 211 10.23 -5.21 5.36
N TYR A 212 11.41 -5.59 5.91
CA TYR A 212 11.78 -6.65 6.89
C TYR A 212 11.06 -8.00 6.81
N TRP A 213 9.73 -8.02 6.71
CA TRP A 213 8.85 -9.16 6.47
C TRP A 213 9.27 -10.01 5.28
N CYS A 214 9.71 -9.40 4.17
CA CYS A 214 10.16 -10.20 3.03
C CYS A 214 11.56 -10.79 3.23
N SER A 215 12.41 -10.17 4.06
CA SER A 215 13.69 -10.74 4.49
C SER A 215 13.60 -11.60 5.76
N ASP A 216 12.40 -11.80 6.31
CA ASP A 216 12.20 -12.62 7.50
C ASP A 216 12.74 -14.03 7.25
N PRO A 217 13.48 -14.65 8.20
CA PRO A 217 14.07 -15.97 8.00
C PRO A 217 13.06 -17.08 7.67
N SER A 218 11.79 -16.92 8.02
CA SER A 218 10.70 -17.85 7.66
C SER A 218 10.24 -17.68 6.21
N VAL A 219 10.53 -16.53 5.59
CA VAL A 219 10.05 -16.14 4.27
C VAL A 219 11.15 -16.10 3.20
N GLN A 220 12.31 -15.55 3.54
CA GLN A 220 13.55 -15.49 2.72
C GLN A 220 13.38 -14.97 1.28
N ARG A 221 12.42 -14.06 1.05
CA ARG A 221 12.27 -13.44 -0.27
C ARG A 221 13.40 -12.45 -0.53
N LYS A 222 13.82 -12.39 -1.79
CA LYS A 222 14.87 -11.47 -2.21
C LYS A 222 14.28 -10.07 -2.41
N PRO A 223 15.09 -9.01 -2.29
CA PRO A 223 14.68 -7.69 -2.74
C PRO A 223 14.29 -7.71 -4.22
N LEU A 224 13.36 -6.85 -4.63
CA LEU A 224 13.10 -6.63 -6.06
C LEU A 224 14.37 -6.22 -6.80
N PRO A 225 14.60 -6.75 -8.03
CA PRO A 225 15.64 -6.27 -8.91
C PRO A 225 15.60 -4.75 -9.10
N GLN A 226 16.77 -4.14 -9.22
CA GLN A 226 16.92 -2.70 -9.30
C GLN A 226 16.23 -2.11 -10.53
N GLU A 227 16.27 -2.80 -11.67
CA GLU A 227 15.56 -2.39 -12.88
C GLU A 227 14.04 -2.32 -12.70
N LEU A 228 13.46 -3.17 -11.86
CA LEU A 228 12.01 -3.14 -11.56
C LEU A 228 11.68 -1.99 -10.62
N MET A 229 12.55 -1.70 -9.65
CA MET A 229 12.39 -0.53 -8.78
C MET A 229 12.54 0.78 -9.54
N HIS A 230 13.41 0.82 -10.55
CA HIS A 230 13.49 1.93 -11.51
C HIS A 230 12.16 2.11 -12.24
N SER A 231 11.69 1.05 -12.89
CA SER A 231 10.46 1.10 -13.68
C SER A 231 9.24 1.43 -12.81
N PHE A 232 9.25 1.02 -11.54
CA PHE A 232 8.25 1.41 -10.56
C PHE A 232 8.29 2.91 -10.29
N ARG A 233 9.47 3.46 -9.98
CA ARG A 233 9.62 4.91 -9.76
C ARG A 233 9.18 5.68 -10.99
N ASP A 234 9.63 5.32 -12.18
CA ASP A 234 9.26 5.97 -13.45
C ASP A 234 7.75 5.95 -13.64
N ARG A 235 7.11 4.78 -13.45
CA ARG A 235 5.65 4.66 -13.53
C ARG A 235 4.94 5.62 -12.56
N MET A 236 5.37 5.66 -11.30
CA MET A 236 4.75 6.53 -10.30
C MET A 236 4.97 8.01 -10.64
N CYS A 237 6.14 8.35 -11.18
CA CYS A 237 6.48 9.72 -11.58
C CYS A 237 5.68 10.17 -12.81
N ASP A 238 5.60 9.33 -13.84
CA ASP A 238 4.82 9.58 -15.05
C ASP A 238 3.34 9.75 -14.73
N CYS A 239 2.78 8.90 -13.85
CA CYS A 239 1.40 9.00 -13.38
C CYS A 239 1.10 10.35 -12.69
N MET A 240 2.10 10.93 -12.04
CA MET A 240 1.98 12.21 -11.33
C MET A 240 2.40 13.41 -12.18
N ASP A 241 2.75 13.21 -13.46
CA ASP A 241 3.31 14.23 -14.35
C ASP A 241 4.56 14.92 -13.78
N ILE A 242 5.45 14.15 -13.14
CA ILE A 242 6.73 14.64 -12.62
C ILE A 242 7.92 13.99 -13.31
N SER A 243 9.02 14.73 -13.44
CA SER A 243 10.30 14.20 -13.93
C SER A 243 11.40 14.47 -12.90
N PRO A 244 11.62 13.57 -11.92
CA PRO A 244 12.60 13.78 -10.85
C PRO A 244 14.01 13.33 -11.29
N THR A 245 14.38 13.68 -12.53
CA THR A 245 15.64 13.27 -13.18
C THR A 245 16.75 14.30 -13.01
N ALA A 246 16.41 15.55 -12.66
CA ALA A 246 17.39 16.58 -12.39
C ALA A 246 18.09 16.31 -11.04
N PRO A 247 19.42 16.24 -10.98
CA PRO A 247 20.15 16.16 -9.72
C PRO A 247 19.99 17.42 -8.88
N VAL A 248 19.87 17.24 -7.57
CA VAL A 248 19.86 18.32 -6.58
C VAL A 248 21.08 19.23 -6.73
N GLN A 249 20.85 20.54 -6.64
CA GLN A 249 21.92 21.56 -6.68
C GLN A 249 22.28 21.96 -5.24
N ALA A 250 23.45 21.52 -4.76
CA ALA A 250 23.88 21.70 -3.37
C ALA A 250 24.13 23.17 -2.92
N ARG A 251 24.15 24.14 -3.85
CA ARG A 251 24.53 25.53 -3.53
C ARG A 251 23.45 26.29 -2.74
N ALA A 252 22.18 25.95 -2.93
CA ALA A 252 21.05 26.59 -2.25
C ALA A 252 19.91 25.59 -2.11
N PRO A 253 20.04 24.58 -1.23
CA PRO A 253 19.07 23.51 -1.14
C PRO A 253 17.69 24.02 -0.70
N ARG A 254 16.65 23.39 -1.22
CA ARG A 254 15.24 23.57 -0.87
C ARG A 254 14.87 22.54 0.18
N VAL A 255 14.70 22.99 1.41
CA VAL A 255 14.34 22.16 2.56
C VAL A 255 12.82 22.14 2.72
N LYS A 256 12.23 20.96 2.90
CA LYS A 256 10.82 20.84 3.29
C LYS A 256 10.70 20.13 4.61
N ILE A 257 9.91 20.68 5.51
CA ILE A 257 9.62 20.07 6.81
C ILE A 257 8.18 19.60 6.78
N LEU A 258 8.00 18.29 6.74
CA LEU A 258 6.70 17.67 6.72
C LEU A 258 6.08 17.74 8.12
N GLN A 259 5.14 18.65 8.29
CA GLN A 259 4.36 18.79 9.51
C GLN A 259 2.99 18.13 9.34
N ARG A 260 2.57 17.43 10.39
CA ARG A 260 1.26 16.78 10.44
C ARG A 260 0.32 17.53 11.37
N ALA A 261 -0.97 17.49 11.09
CA ALA A 261 -1.99 17.90 12.04
C ALA A 261 -1.82 17.12 13.35
N PHE A 262 -1.92 17.79 14.49
CA PHE A 262 -1.71 17.16 15.81
C PHE A 262 -2.58 15.91 16.01
N ALA A 263 -3.84 15.95 15.57
CA ALA A 263 -4.78 14.82 15.63
C ALA A 263 -4.35 13.59 14.80
N ALA A 264 -3.50 13.78 13.78
CA ALA A 264 -2.96 12.71 12.98
C ALA A 264 -1.75 11.99 13.65
N ARG A 265 -1.35 12.45 14.85
CA ARG A 265 -0.20 11.97 15.64
C ARG A 265 1.15 12.22 14.95
N ARG A 266 2.25 12.05 15.68
CA ARG A 266 3.64 12.21 15.16
C ARG A 266 3.85 13.55 14.44
N SER A 267 3.37 14.62 15.05
CA SER A 267 3.63 16.01 14.64
C SER A 267 4.88 16.54 15.35
N PHE A 268 5.59 17.48 14.74
CA PHE A 268 6.58 18.26 15.47
C PHE A 268 5.86 19.20 16.43
N LEU A 269 6.10 19.02 17.74
CA LEU A 269 5.48 19.84 18.79
C LEU A 269 6.22 21.18 19.00
N ASN A 270 7.52 21.19 18.74
CA ASN A 270 8.41 22.35 18.86
C ASN A 270 8.67 23.02 17.50
N LEU A 271 7.70 22.97 16.57
CA LEU A 271 7.92 23.47 15.22
C LEU A 271 8.24 24.97 15.18
N VAL A 272 7.71 25.75 16.12
CA VAL A 272 8.02 27.18 16.27
C VAL A 272 9.52 27.37 16.54
N ASP A 273 10.07 26.64 17.51
CA ASP A 273 11.50 26.72 17.83
C ASP A 273 12.37 26.27 16.65
N VAL A 274 11.97 25.18 15.97
CA VAL A 274 12.64 24.70 14.75
C VAL A 274 12.64 25.79 13.68
N GLU A 275 11.52 26.47 13.47
CA GLU A 275 11.42 27.55 12.49
C GLU A 275 12.31 28.75 12.83
N GLU A 276 12.36 29.15 14.11
CA GLU A 276 13.26 30.20 14.59
C GLU A 276 14.74 29.84 14.34
N GLN A 277 15.13 28.60 14.61
CA GLN A 277 16.48 28.12 14.34
C GLN A 277 16.81 28.11 12.84
N LEU A 278 15.86 27.72 11.98
CA LEU A 278 16.05 27.76 10.53
C LEU A 278 16.22 29.19 10.01
N LYS A 279 15.42 30.13 10.48
CA LYS A 279 15.58 31.56 10.17
C LYS A 279 16.95 32.06 10.58
N ALA A 280 17.41 31.70 11.77
CA ALA A 280 18.75 32.05 12.25
C ALA A 280 19.85 31.48 11.34
N LEU A 281 19.72 30.22 10.91
CA LEU A 281 20.66 29.56 10.01
C LEU A 281 20.70 30.17 8.60
N GLN A 282 19.55 30.62 8.07
CA GLN A 282 19.46 31.25 6.74
C GLN A 282 20.28 32.54 6.63
N HIS A 283 20.60 33.21 7.74
CA HIS A 283 21.50 34.38 7.72
C HIS A 283 22.93 34.03 7.32
N ASN A 284 23.37 32.79 7.57
CA ASN A 284 24.76 32.35 7.36
C ASN A 284 24.90 31.31 6.24
N LEU A 285 23.80 30.64 5.87
CA LEU A 285 23.80 29.57 4.88
C LEU A 285 22.75 29.83 3.80
N PRO A 286 23.10 29.70 2.51
CA PRO A 286 22.13 29.82 1.43
C PRO A 286 21.24 28.58 1.38
N PHE A 287 19.98 28.68 1.80
CA PHE A 287 18.95 27.66 1.59
C PHE A 287 17.55 28.29 1.70
N THR A 288 16.54 27.62 1.16
CA THR A 288 15.13 27.95 1.44
C THR A 288 14.50 26.83 2.26
N TYR A 289 13.53 27.14 3.11
CA TYR A 289 12.74 26.12 3.78
C TYR A 289 11.25 26.38 3.63
N HIS A 290 10.44 25.33 3.67
CA HIS A 290 8.99 25.39 3.67
C HIS A 290 8.40 24.36 4.63
N ILE A 291 7.46 24.78 5.47
CA ILE A 291 6.67 23.86 6.29
C ILE A 291 5.56 23.28 5.42
N LEU A 292 5.66 22.00 5.12
CA LEU A 292 4.73 21.27 4.27
C LEU A 292 3.66 20.57 5.11
N HIS A 293 2.39 20.85 4.81
CA HIS A 293 1.24 20.10 5.31
C HIS A 293 0.61 19.33 4.15
N ASN A 294 0.57 18.01 4.26
CA ASN A 294 0.01 17.16 3.20
C ASN A 294 -1.51 16.98 3.33
N GLU A 295 -2.08 17.30 4.49
CA GLU A 295 -3.50 17.12 4.75
C GLU A 295 -4.35 17.92 3.75
N GLY A 296 -5.29 17.23 3.09
CA GLY A 296 -6.14 17.82 2.06
C GLY A 296 -5.54 17.83 0.65
N LEU A 297 -4.22 17.67 0.50
CA LEU A 297 -3.58 17.54 -0.80
C LEU A 297 -3.87 16.17 -1.43
N SER A 298 -4.14 16.16 -2.73
CA SER A 298 -4.12 14.94 -3.54
C SER A 298 -2.70 14.35 -3.61
N LEU A 299 -2.60 13.08 -3.98
CA LEU A 299 -1.30 12.42 -4.18
C LEU A 299 -0.44 13.15 -5.22
N LYS A 300 -1.06 13.70 -6.27
CA LYS A 300 -0.35 14.47 -7.30
C LYS A 300 0.25 15.76 -6.73
N GLU A 301 -0.54 16.51 -5.97
CA GLU A 301 -0.03 17.72 -5.30
C GLU A 301 1.09 17.37 -4.32
N GLN A 302 0.93 16.30 -3.52
CA GLN A 302 2.00 15.81 -2.66
C GLN A 302 3.24 15.39 -3.46
N ALA A 303 3.09 14.72 -4.60
CA ALA A 303 4.21 14.32 -5.45
C ALA A 303 4.99 15.54 -5.97
N HIS A 304 4.33 16.61 -6.39
CA HIS A 304 4.99 17.86 -6.80
C HIS A 304 5.69 18.56 -5.63
N GLU A 305 5.11 18.51 -4.42
CA GLU A 305 5.76 19.03 -3.22
C GLU A 305 7.05 18.25 -2.92
N PHE A 306 7.03 16.92 -3.03
CA PHE A 306 8.22 16.10 -2.77
C PHE A 306 9.26 16.22 -3.88
N ALA A 307 8.83 16.29 -5.14
CA ALA A 307 9.71 16.50 -6.29
C ALA A 307 10.42 17.88 -6.29
N SER A 308 9.94 18.84 -5.49
CA SER A 308 10.59 20.13 -5.31
C SER A 308 11.43 20.26 -4.04
N ALA A 309 11.61 19.17 -3.29
CA ALA A 309 12.48 19.12 -2.12
C ALA A 309 13.87 18.57 -2.48
N ASP A 310 14.92 19.26 -2.04
CA ASP A 310 16.30 18.75 -2.07
C ASP A 310 16.60 18.00 -0.77
N ILE A 311 16.08 18.51 0.34
CA ILE A 311 16.10 17.89 1.66
C ILE A 311 14.66 17.84 2.18
N LEU A 312 14.19 16.65 2.57
CA LEU A 312 12.91 16.46 3.24
C LEU A 312 13.17 16.06 4.69
N VAL A 313 12.65 16.80 5.65
CA VAL A 313 12.67 16.46 7.06
C VAL A 313 11.26 16.06 7.46
N GLY A 314 11.08 14.88 8.04
CA GLY A 314 9.76 14.43 8.46
C GLY A 314 9.81 13.37 9.55
N MET A 315 8.80 13.36 10.39
CA MET A 315 8.62 12.29 11.38
C MET A 315 8.39 10.95 10.68
N HIS A 316 8.94 9.86 11.22
CA HIS A 316 8.68 8.50 10.76
C HIS A 316 7.18 8.29 10.57
N GLY A 317 6.75 7.94 9.36
CA GLY A 317 5.35 7.67 9.07
C GLY A 317 5.02 7.70 7.59
N ALA A 318 3.83 7.20 7.27
CA ALA A 318 3.36 6.84 5.93
C ALA A 318 3.70 7.84 4.81
N ALA A 319 3.63 9.14 5.09
CA ALA A 319 3.89 10.19 4.11
C ALA A 319 5.35 10.23 3.60
N LEU A 320 6.33 9.71 4.35
CA LEU A 320 7.70 9.60 3.88
C LEU A 320 7.85 8.62 2.71
N ALA A 321 6.88 7.71 2.46
CA ALA A 321 6.93 6.85 1.28
C ALA A 321 6.83 7.65 -0.05
N SER A 322 6.33 8.89 -0.01
CA SER A 322 6.36 9.81 -1.14
C SER A 322 7.78 10.27 -1.52
N MET A 323 8.82 9.88 -0.76
CA MET A 323 10.23 10.07 -1.14
C MET A 323 10.58 9.47 -2.51
N VAL A 324 9.78 8.52 -3.03
CA VAL A 324 9.90 7.99 -4.40
C VAL A 324 9.92 9.08 -5.47
N PHE A 325 9.24 10.21 -5.20
CA PHE A 325 9.09 11.35 -6.10
C PHE A 325 10.23 12.37 -6.01
N MET A 326 11.12 12.25 -5.03
CA MET A 326 12.19 13.22 -4.82
C MET A 326 13.24 13.16 -5.95
N PRO A 327 13.94 14.29 -6.23
CA PRO A 327 15.00 14.36 -7.23
C PRO A 327 16.21 13.46 -6.93
N ILE A 328 17.10 13.31 -7.92
CA ILE A 328 18.36 12.58 -7.74
C ILE A 328 19.25 13.31 -6.73
N HIS A 329 19.94 12.57 -5.86
CA HIS A 329 20.81 13.08 -4.77
C HIS A 329 20.08 13.81 -3.64
N SER A 330 18.76 13.65 -3.54
CA SER A 330 18.02 14.20 -2.42
C SER A 330 18.32 13.49 -1.10
N VAL A 331 18.04 14.18 0.00
CA VAL A 331 18.20 13.66 1.35
C VAL A 331 16.84 13.65 2.06
N VAL A 332 16.51 12.55 2.69
CA VAL A 332 15.41 12.43 3.65
C VAL A 332 15.99 12.34 5.04
N VAL A 333 15.65 13.29 5.91
CA VAL A 333 15.92 13.21 7.35
C VAL A 333 14.66 12.64 8.00
N GLU A 334 14.74 11.37 8.37
CA GLU A 334 13.69 10.69 9.10
C GLU A 334 13.87 10.95 10.59
N VAL A 335 12.89 11.59 11.22
CA VAL A 335 12.91 11.85 12.66
C VAL A 335 12.10 10.76 13.36
N MET A 336 12.72 10.02 14.27
CA MET A 336 11.99 9.00 15.03
C MET A 336 11.08 9.64 16.08
N PRO A 337 9.82 9.18 16.19
CA PRO A 337 8.96 9.56 17.28
C PRO A 337 9.62 9.25 18.61
N TYR A 338 9.29 10.09 19.58
CA TYR A 338 9.74 9.90 20.94
C TYR A 338 9.28 8.54 21.51
N ASN A 339 10.14 7.85 22.28
CA ASN A 339 10.00 6.45 22.75
C ASN A 339 9.65 5.43 21.66
N TRP A 340 10.03 5.67 20.41
CA TRP A 340 9.89 4.66 19.38
C TRP A 340 11.05 3.66 19.47
N ASN A 341 10.74 2.42 19.87
CA ASN A 341 11.72 1.32 19.94
C ASN A 341 12.02 0.68 18.58
N GLY A 342 11.40 1.16 17.50
CA GLY A 342 11.69 0.71 16.15
C GLY A 342 12.89 1.45 15.54
N ASN A 343 13.56 0.79 14.61
CA ASN A 343 14.72 1.37 13.91
C ASN A 343 14.28 2.17 12.67
N HIS A 344 15.22 2.92 12.08
CA HIS A 344 15.13 3.60 10.75
C HIS A 344 14.97 2.66 9.55
N GLU A 345 14.62 1.41 9.81
CA GLU A 345 14.71 0.35 8.84
C GLU A 345 13.62 0.44 7.77
N PHE A 346 12.59 1.29 7.89
CA PHE A 346 11.55 1.34 6.84
C PHE A 346 12.02 2.04 5.55
N TYR A 347 12.58 3.25 5.68
CA TYR A 347 12.88 4.09 4.52
C TYR A 347 14.30 3.91 3.99
N GLU A 348 15.26 3.48 4.82
CA GLU A 348 16.62 3.16 4.34
C GLU A 348 16.63 2.05 3.27
N PRO A 349 15.92 0.91 3.42
CA PRO A 349 15.79 -0.08 2.36
C PRO A 349 15.02 0.44 1.14
N LEU A 350 14.07 1.36 1.31
CA LEU A 350 13.42 2.02 0.18
C LEU A 350 14.44 2.82 -0.64
N ALA A 351 15.22 3.65 0.04
CA ALA A 351 16.29 4.43 -0.57
C ALA A 351 17.31 3.52 -1.26
N LYS A 352 17.73 2.44 -0.60
CA LYS A 352 18.65 1.44 -1.18
C LYS A 352 18.09 0.78 -2.43
N ALA A 353 16.81 0.44 -2.44
CA ALA A 353 16.13 -0.14 -3.60
C ALA A 353 16.04 0.84 -4.78
N LEU A 354 15.99 2.15 -4.51
CA LEU A 354 15.93 3.23 -5.52
C LEU A 354 17.32 3.79 -5.90
N SER A 355 18.34 3.53 -5.08
CA SER A 355 19.68 4.15 -5.13
C SER A 355 20.37 4.16 -6.50
N PRO A 356 20.29 3.11 -7.34
CA PRO A 356 20.95 3.12 -8.65
C PRO A 356 20.53 4.29 -9.55
N ILE A 357 19.36 4.88 -9.31
CA ILE A 357 18.84 6.02 -10.08
C ILE A 357 18.71 7.25 -9.22
N SER A 358 18.04 7.14 -8.07
CA SER A 358 17.77 8.32 -7.23
C SER A 358 19.01 8.74 -6.44
N GLN A 359 19.91 7.82 -6.11
CA GLN A 359 21.00 8.06 -5.14
C GLN A 359 20.52 8.81 -3.89
N LEU A 360 19.25 8.57 -3.52
CA LEU A 360 18.60 9.19 -2.39
C LEU A 360 19.24 8.67 -1.10
N GLN A 361 19.49 9.57 -0.16
CA GLN A 361 20.00 9.22 1.17
C GLN A 361 18.92 9.37 2.21
N VAL A 362 18.83 8.42 3.14
CA VAL A 362 18.01 8.55 4.35
C VAL A 362 18.96 8.72 5.51
N LEU A 363 18.75 9.77 6.29
CA LEU A 363 19.47 10.06 7.51
C LEU A 363 18.49 9.89 8.67
N GLY A 364 18.79 8.96 9.56
CA GLY A 364 18.03 8.80 10.77
C GLY A 364 18.39 9.84 11.82
N LEU A 365 17.37 10.44 12.45
CA LEU A 365 17.50 11.30 13.61
C LEU A 365 16.72 10.71 14.78
N ASP A 366 17.45 10.05 15.69
CA ASP A 366 16.92 9.51 16.93
C ASP A 366 16.68 10.60 17.97
N THR A 367 15.52 10.57 18.62
CA THR A 367 15.19 11.45 19.76
C THR A 367 15.67 10.81 21.07
N VAL A 368 16.99 10.75 21.26
CA VAL A 368 17.63 10.00 22.36
C VAL A 368 17.48 10.63 23.76
N ALA A 369 16.81 11.77 23.89
CA ALA A 369 16.61 12.45 25.16
C ALA A 369 15.35 11.95 25.88
N HIS A 370 15.34 10.67 26.29
CA HIS A 370 14.23 10.05 27.04
C HIS A 370 13.83 10.79 28.35
N HIS A 371 14.70 11.65 28.86
CA HIS A 371 14.46 12.47 30.05
C HIS A 371 13.83 13.84 29.73
N GLN A 372 13.69 14.20 28.44
CA GLN A 372 13.13 15.48 27.99
C GLN A 372 11.76 15.32 27.32
N ALA A 373 11.12 14.17 27.50
CA ALA A 373 9.80 13.93 26.92
C ALA A 373 8.76 14.88 27.49
N HIS A 374 8.04 15.54 26.59
CA HIS A 374 6.71 15.99 26.94
C HIS A 374 5.76 14.79 27.01
N LEU A 375 4.90 14.83 28.02
CA LEU A 375 3.81 13.90 28.30
C LEU A 375 3.10 13.39 27.03
N PHE A 376 2.93 12.06 26.92
CA PHE A 376 2.18 11.42 25.84
C PHE A 376 0.67 11.69 25.97
N ILE A 377 0.21 12.90 25.63
CA ILE A 377 -1.17 13.37 25.83
C ILE A 377 -2.21 12.35 25.33
N ASP A 378 -1.93 11.62 24.26
CA ASP A 378 -2.84 10.61 23.69
C ASP A 378 -3.00 9.35 24.56
N ASN A 379 -2.00 8.98 25.35
CA ASN A 379 -2.11 7.89 26.33
C ASN A 379 -2.78 8.36 27.62
N ILE A 380 -2.66 9.65 27.96
CA ILE A 380 -3.23 10.24 29.18
C ILE A 380 -4.71 10.55 29.04
N LYS A 381 -5.21 10.84 27.83
CA LYS A 381 -6.66 11.04 27.59
C LYS A 381 -7.52 9.85 28.06
N GLY A 382 -6.94 8.64 28.10
CA GLY A 382 -7.59 7.44 28.64
C GLY A 382 -7.22 7.10 30.09
N ASP A 383 -6.27 7.81 30.71
CA ASP A 383 -5.86 7.57 32.09
C ASP A 383 -6.92 8.12 33.06
N PRO A 384 -7.50 7.27 33.95
CA PRO A 384 -8.45 7.71 34.96
C PRO A 384 -7.95 8.90 35.79
N ALA A 385 -6.66 8.93 36.15
CA ALA A 385 -6.07 10.00 36.93
C ALA A 385 -5.93 11.31 36.14
N TYR A 386 -5.80 11.26 34.82
CA TYR A 386 -5.83 12.47 33.99
C TYR A 386 -7.26 12.96 33.77
N LEU A 387 -8.23 12.05 33.65
CA LEU A 387 -9.64 12.44 33.55
C LEU A 387 -10.13 13.18 34.79
N GLU A 388 -9.58 12.86 35.97
CA GLU A 388 -9.85 13.53 37.26
C GLU A 388 -9.24 14.94 37.39
N LEU A 389 -8.32 15.33 36.51
CA LEU A 389 -7.75 16.68 36.50
C LEU A 389 -8.80 17.73 36.11
N LEU A 390 -8.71 18.89 36.75
CA LEU A 390 -9.48 20.07 36.37
C LEU A 390 -9.05 20.56 34.97
N PRO A 391 -9.92 21.23 34.20
CA PRO A 391 -9.57 21.73 32.87
C PRO A 391 -8.29 22.57 32.83
N GLU A 392 -8.08 23.43 33.82
CA GLU A 392 -6.88 24.25 33.99
C GLU A 392 -5.63 23.42 34.32
N GLU A 393 -5.78 22.32 35.05
CA GLU A 393 -4.67 21.39 35.35
C GLU A 393 -4.32 20.56 34.12
N LYS A 394 -5.32 20.12 33.34
CA LYS A 394 -5.12 19.46 32.04
C LYS A 394 -4.37 20.37 31.07
N LEU A 395 -4.77 21.64 30.99
CA LEU A 395 -4.12 22.64 30.15
C LEU A 395 -2.68 22.90 30.63
N ALA A 396 -2.48 23.13 31.93
CA ALA A 396 -1.15 23.36 32.49
C ALA A 396 -0.21 22.15 32.31
N LEU A 397 -0.74 20.93 32.43
CA LEU A 397 0.01 19.70 32.22
C LEU A 397 0.34 19.49 30.74
N ALA A 398 -0.62 19.74 29.84
CA ALA A 398 -0.48 19.54 28.40
C ALA A 398 0.39 20.61 27.70
N GLU A 399 0.23 21.89 28.08
CA GLU A 399 0.88 23.02 27.40
C GLU A 399 2.13 23.51 28.11
N HIS A 400 2.25 23.28 29.43
CA HIS A 400 3.34 23.83 30.23
C HIS A 400 4.13 22.76 31.01
N GLY A 401 3.75 21.48 30.88
CA GLY A 401 4.37 20.38 31.62
C GLY A 401 4.26 20.51 33.15
N ARG A 402 3.30 21.31 33.66
CA ARG A 402 3.14 21.56 35.09
C ARG A 402 2.21 20.51 35.71
N CYS A 403 2.72 19.80 36.70
CA CYS A 403 1.96 18.85 37.50
C CYS A 403 0.89 19.58 38.36
N PRO A 404 -0.28 18.97 38.60
CA PRO A 404 -1.26 19.51 39.55
C PRO A 404 -0.68 19.58 40.96
N GLU A 405 -0.97 20.64 41.71
CA GLU A 405 -0.49 20.84 43.08
C GLU A 405 -1.33 20.10 44.13
N ARG A 406 -2.16 19.14 43.71
CA ARG A 406 -3.09 18.41 44.59
C ARG A 406 -2.36 17.29 45.34
N PRO A 407 -2.21 17.37 46.67
CA PRO A 407 -1.52 16.32 47.43
C PRO A 407 -2.22 14.97 47.26
N GLY A 408 -1.44 13.93 46.93
CA GLY A 408 -1.95 12.57 46.72
C GLY A 408 -2.53 12.28 45.33
N HIS A 409 -2.59 13.29 44.44
CA HIS A 409 -2.99 13.05 43.06
C HIS A 409 -1.86 12.31 42.30
N PRO A 410 -2.15 11.30 41.46
CA PRO A 410 -1.10 10.52 40.78
C PRO A 410 -0.17 11.34 39.88
N TYR A 411 -0.65 12.49 39.40
CA TYR A 411 0.15 13.44 38.60
C TYR A 411 0.87 14.51 39.43
N ALA A 412 0.74 14.55 40.76
CA ALA A 412 1.32 15.61 41.60
C ALA A 412 2.82 15.44 41.92
N GLN A 413 3.45 14.37 41.45
CA GLN A 413 4.87 14.07 41.68
C GLN A 413 5.59 13.83 40.34
N PRO A 414 6.56 14.68 39.95
CA PRO A 414 7.29 14.55 38.68
C PRO A 414 7.94 13.17 38.47
N SER A 415 8.47 12.57 39.55
CA SER A 415 9.14 11.27 39.51
C SER A 415 8.20 10.08 39.25
N GLN A 416 6.90 10.23 39.50
CA GLN A 416 5.90 9.17 39.23
C GLN A 416 5.39 9.21 37.79
N LEU A 417 5.37 10.38 37.15
CA LEU A 417 5.11 10.50 35.70
C LEU A 417 6.18 9.76 34.90
N GLU A 418 7.46 10.01 35.20
CA GLU A 418 8.59 9.41 34.49
C GLU A 418 8.58 7.88 34.60
N GLN A 419 8.22 7.33 35.77
CA GLN A 419 8.15 5.88 36.01
C GLN A 419 6.92 5.22 35.38
N ARG A 420 5.76 5.89 35.34
CA ARG A 420 4.53 5.32 34.76
C ARG A 420 4.53 5.31 33.23
N HIS A 421 5.24 6.25 32.60
CA HIS A 421 5.26 6.38 31.14
C HIS A 421 6.52 5.83 30.48
N ALA A 422 7.51 5.35 31.25
CA ALA A 422 8.63 4.55 30.76
C ALA A 422 8.29 3.04 30.59
N LEU A 423 7.12 2.59 31.07
CA LEU A 423 6.72 1.18 31.14
C LEU A 423 5.48 0.82 30.30
N GLY A 424 4.99 1.74 29.46
CA GLY A 424 3.79 1.58 28.64
C GLY A 424 4.07 1.61 27.15
#